data_AF-A0A316GLF8-F1
#
_entry.id   AF-A0A316GLF8-F1
#
_cell.length_a   1.000
_cell.length_b   1.000
_cell.length_c   1.000
_cell.angle_alpha   90.00
_cell.angle_beta   90.00
_cell.angle_gamma   90.00
#
_symmetry.space_group_name_H-M   'P 1'
#
loop_
_entity.id
_entity.type
_entity.pdbx_description
1 polymer ?
#
loop_
_entity_poly.entity_id
_entity_poly.type
_entity_poly.pdbx_seq_one_letter_code
_entity_poly.pdbx_strand_id
1 'polypeptide(L)'
;MTVNRIIAAVLLGTASLVTAFTFAVAANNMAFTTMMSGLACIGTAVAALKAPSGRRAWGRGFLGLAATLLVMPFLLASALGQQFDYHTAQSFLDDETALSGAIVSGLLVGVSTLFGMVFGAISLVIGLLLNRAPAPPWQPPQDMPRD
;
A
#
# COMPACT_ATOMS: atom_id res chain seq x y z
N MET A 1 -21.45 15.95 -4.07
CA MET A 1 -20.62 14.74 -3.77
C MET A 1 -21.56 13.56 -3.57
N THR A 2 -21.31 12.40 -4.19
CA THR A 2 -22.15 11.21 -3.97
C THR A 2 -21.70 10.48 -2.71
N VAL A 3 -22.63 10.01 -1.88
CA VAL A 3 -22.40 9.30 -0.59
C VAL A 3 -21.35 8.18 -0.74
N ASN A 4 -21.36 7.47 -1.86
CA ASN A 4 -20.39 6.41 -2.18
C ASN A 4 -18.92 6.88 -2.20
N ARG A 5 -18.63 8.14 -2.52
CA ARG A 5 -17.25 8.67 -2.52
C ARG A 5 -16.74 8.90 -1.11
N ILE A 6 -17.63 9.34 -0.22
CA ILE A 6 -17.30 9.56 1.20
C ILE A 6 -17.04 8.21 1.86
N ILE A 7 -17.91 7.22 1.62
CA ILE A 7 -17.72 5.86 2.13
C ILE A 7 -16.39 5.27 1.66
N ALA A 8 -16.07 5.37 0.35
CA ALA A 8 -14.81 4.87 -0.18
C ALA A 8 -13.59 5.59 0.44
N ALA A 9 -13.65 6.92 0.60
CA ALA A 9 -12.57 7.69 1.19
C ALA A 9 -12.34 7.35 2.67
N VAL A 10 -13.42 7.18 3.44
CA VAL A 10 -13.33 6.82 4.85
C VAL A 10 -12.81 5.39 5.01
N LEU A 11 -13.42 4.41 4.34
CA LEU A 11 -13.04 3.00 4.52
C LEU A 11 -11.63 2.69 4.00
N LEU A 12 -11.25 3.21 2.83
CA LEU A 12 -9.94 2.93 2.25
C LEU A 12 -8.86 3.81 2.89
N GLY A 13 -9.23 5.02 3.33
CA GLY A 13 -8.37 5.89 4.14
C GLY A 13 -8.03 5.23 5.48
N THR A 14 -9.04 4.80 6.25
CA THR A 14 -8.83 4.13 7.53
C THR A 14 -8.11 2.79 7.37
N ALA A 15 -8.42 2.01 6.34
CA ALA A 15 -7.68 0.78 6.05
C ALA A 15 -6.20 1.07 5.80
N SER A 16 -5.88 2.07 4.97
CA SER A 16 -4.47 2.45 4.71
C SER A 16 -3.77 3.00 5.97
N LEU A 17 -4.50 3.70 6.84
CA LEU A 17 -3.99 4.19 8.11
C LEU A 17 -3.66 3.04 9.05
N VAL A 18 -4.56 2.08 9.21
CA VAL A 18 -4.36 0.89 10.05
C VAL A 18 -3.18 0.10 9.54
N THR A 19 -3.12 -0.17 8.23
CA THR A 19 -2.00 -0.90 7.62
C THR A 19 -0.67 -0.20 7.87
N ALA A 20 -0.57 1.10 7.56
CA ALA A 20 0.66 1.86 7.75
C ALA A 20 1.06 1.95 9.23
N PHE A 21 0.08 2.04 10.15
CA PHE A 21 0.32 2.03 11.59
C PHE A 21 0.80 0.66 12.09
N THR A 22 0.26 -0.45 11.58
CA THR A 22 0.77 -1.79 11.93
C THR A 22 2.23 -1.96 11.52
N PHE A 23 2.61 -1.46 10.34
CA PHE A 23 4.01 -1.42 9.91
C PHE A 23 4.87 -0.48 10.78
N ALA A 24 4.29 0.61 11.31
CA ALA A 24 4.97 1.54 12.23
C ALA A 24 5.47 0.88 13.50
N VAL A 25 4.56 0.10 14.10
CA VAL A 25 4.86 -0.62 15.34
C VAL A 25 5.96 -1.66 15.07
N ALA A 26 5.93 -2.31 13.91
CA ALA A 26 6.95 -3.28 13.52
C ALA A 26 8.33 -2.65 13.25
N ALA A 27 8.39 -1.44 12.68
CA ALA A 27 9.64 -0.76 12.33
C ALA A 27 10.33 -0.06 13.52
N ASN A 28 9.67 -0.01 14.69
CA ASN A 28 10.13 0.68 15.90
C ASN A 28 10.58 2.15 15.68
N ASN A 29 10.03 2.81 14.64
CA ASN A 29 10.28 4.20 14.30
C ASN A 29 8.95 4.96 14.20
N MET A 30 8.47 5.41 15.36
CA MET A 30 7.13 6.01 15.48
C MET A 30 7.01 7.35 14.73
N ALA A 31 8.08 8.17 14.69
CA ALA A 31 8.03 9.50 14.09
C ALA A 31 7.92 9.45 12.55
N PHE A 32 8.82 8.72 11.90
CA PHE A 32 8.80 8.55 10.44
C PHE A 32 7.48 7.90 10.00
N THR A 33 7.02 6.90 10.75
CA THR A 33 5.86 6.14 10.31
C THR A 33 4.53 6.82 10.61
N THR A 34 4.42 7.65 11.65
CA THR A 34 3.21 8.48 11.87
C THR A 34 3.01 9.45 10.69
N MET A 35 4.10 10.05 10.21
CA MET A 35 4.07 10.93 9.04
C MET A 35 3.66 10.17 7.77
N MET A 36 4.25 9.00 7.52
CA MET A 36 3.91 8.17 6.36
C MET A 36 2.49 7.59 6.42
N SER A 37 1.99 7.23 7.61
CA SER A 37 0.62 6.73 7.82
C SER A 37 -0.42 7.83 7.61
N GLY A 38 -0.12 9.04 8.07
CA GLY A 38 -0.94 10.22 7.82
C GLY A 38 -0.99 10.56 6.33
N LEU A 39 0.17 10.56 5.66
CA LEU A 39 0.26 10.80 4.21
C LEU A 39 -0.45 9.72 3.39
N ALA A 40 -0.32 8.46 3.79
CA ALA A 40 -1.03 7.33 3.20
C ALA A 40 -2.55 7.54 3.27
N CYS A 41 -3.08 7.83 4.47
CA CYS A 41 -4.50 8.05 4.73
C CYS A 41 -5.06 9.27 3.99
N ILE A 42 -4.37 10.42 4.08
CA ILE A 42 -4.79 11.65 3.42
C ILE A 42 -4.70 11.48 1.90
N GLY A 43 -3.64 10.83 1.41
CA GLY A 43 -3.44 10.57 -0.01
C GLY A 43 -4.53 9.69 -0.61
N THR A 44 -4.86 8.56 0.03
CA THR A 44 -5.96 7.66 -0.38
C THR A 44 -7.32 8.37 -0.31
N ALA A 45 -7.60 9.07 0.80
CA ALA A 45 -8.87 9.77 0.98
C ALA A 45 -9.07 10.88 -0.07
N VAL A 46 -8.06 11.71 -0.31
CA VAL A 46 -8.12 12.78 -1.33
C VAL A 46 -8.26 12.19 -2.74
N ALA A 47 -7.53 11.12 -3.05
CA ALA A 47 -7.62 10.45 -4.34
C ALA A 47 -9.02 9.88 -4.59
N ALA A 48 -9.66 9.29 -3.58
CA ALA A 48 -11.03 8.79 -3.64
C ALA A 48 -12.06 9.92 -3.79
N LEU A 49 -11.92 11.01 -3.04
CA LEU A 49 -12.85 12.16 -3.09
C LEU A 49 -12.79 12.90 -4.43
N LYS A 50 -11.61 13.01 -5.05
CA LYS A 50 -11.41 13.65 -6.36
C LYS A 50 -11.87 12.79 -7.55
N ALA A 51 -12.41 11.60 -7.33
CA ALA A 51 -12.86 10.75 -8.42
C ALA A 51 -14.15 11.26 -9.08
N PRO A 52 -14.27 11.18 -10.42
CA PRO A 52 -15.43 11.70 -11.14
C PRO A 52 -16.69 10.83 -11.01
N SER A 53 -16.58 9.60 -10.51
CA SER A 53 -17.72 8.70 -10.26
C SER A 53 -17.50 7.85 -9.00
N GLY A 54 -18.58 7.31 -8.42
CA GLY A 54 -18.49 6.44 -7.24
C GLY A 54 -17.64 5.19 -7.51
N ARG A 55 -17.81 4.54 -8.66
CA ARG A 55 -16.99 3.39 -9.08
C ARG A 55 -15.49 3.74 -9.17
N ARG A 56 -15.16 4.91 -9.74
CA ARG A 56 -13.77 5.40 -9.83
C ARG A 56 -13.21 5.84 -8.47
N ALA A 57 -14.05 6.23 -7.51
CA ALA A 57 -13.62 6.56 -6.15
C ALA A 57 -13.07 5.34 -5.43
N TRP A 58 -13.79 4.22 -5.52
CA TRP A 58 -13.30 2.92 -5.04
C TRP A 58 -12.01 2.50 -5.76
N GLY A 59 -11.96 2.63 -7.09
CA GLY A 59 -10.75 2.32 -7.86
C GLY A 59 -9.52 3.13 -7.41
N ARG A 60 -9.66 4.44 -7.21
CA ARG A 60 -8.56 5.30 -6.72
C ARG A 60 -8.17 5.02 -5.27
N GLY A 61 -9.14 4.71 -4.41
CA GLY A 61 -8.84 4.32 -3.03
C GLY A 61 -8.10 2.99 -2.96
N PHE A 62 -8.49 1.98 -3.76
CA PHE A 62 -7.76 0.70 -3.85
C PHE A 62 -6.36 0.86 -4.42
N LEU A 63 -6.16 1.78 -5.38
CA LEU A 63 -4.82 2.12 -5.88
C LEU A 63 -3.93 2.74 -4.80
N GLY A 64 -4.46 3.66 -3.99
CA GLY A 64 -3.68 4.23 -2.90
C GLY A 64 -3.39 3.22 -1.79
N LEU A 65 -4.35 2.33 -1.49
CA LEU A 65 -4.15 1.23 -0.54
C LEU A 65 -3.10 0.24 -1.06
N ALA A 66 -3.14 -0.10 -2.35
CA ALA A 66 -2.13 -0.92 -3.00
C ALA A 66 -0.73 -0.29 -2.94
N ALA A 67 -0.62 1.02 -3.16
CA ALA A 67 0.64 1.74 -3.03
C ALA A 67 1.20 1.60 -1.60
N THR A 68 0.35 1.70 -0.58
CA THR A 68 0.79 1.53 0.82
C THR A 68 1.23 0.11 1.12
N LEU A 69 0.45 -0.90 0.68
CA LEU A 69 0.76 -2.31 0.90
C LEU A 69 2.00 -2.80 0.14
N LEU A 70 2.32 -2.19 -1.00
CA LEU A 70 3.51 -2.53 -1.78
C LEU A 70 4.74 -1.78 -1.27
N VAL A 71 4.64 -0.49 -0.95
CA VAL A 71 5.81 0.33 -0.57
C VAL A 71 6.26 0.07 0.88
N MET A 72 5.31 -0.11 1.81
CA MET A 72 5.64 -0.25 3.24
C MET A 72 6.54 -1.45 3.55
N PRO A 73 6.35 -2.65 2.97
CA PRO A 73 7.25 -3.76 3.21
C PRO A 73 8.69 -3.49 2.76
N PHE A 74 8.92 -2.77 1.65
CA PHE A 74 10.27 -2.38 1.23
C PHE A 74 10.91 -1.38 2.20
N LEU A 75 10.13 -0.42 2.70
CA LEU A 75 10.60 0.52 3.71
C LEU A 75 10.95 -0.22 5.02
N LEU A 76 10.10 -1.15 5.45
CA LEU A 76 10.36 -1.99 6.63
C LEU A 76 11.64 -2.81 6.46
N ALA A 77 11.83 -3.46 5.31
CA ALA A 77 13.03 -4.23 5.02
C ALA A 77 14.29 -3.35 5.07
N SER A 78 14.22 -2.12 4.53
CA SER A 78 15.35 -1.17 4.59
C SER A 78 15.67 -0.69 6.00
N ALA A 79 14.64 -0.43 6.82
CA ALA A 79 14.80 0.01 8.21
C ALA A 79 15.37 -1.12 9.09
N LEU A 80 14.86 -2.34 8.91
CA LEU A 80 15.38 -3.53 9.61
C LEU A 80 16.81 -3.85 9.20
N GLY A 81 17.15 -3.74 7.91
CA GLY A 81 18.52 -3.92 7.43
C GLY A 81 19.52 -3.02 8.16
N GLN A 82 19.18 -1.74 8.34
CA GLN A 82 20.03 -0.82 9.11
C GLN A 82 20.11 -1.19 10.60
N GLN A 83 19.04 -1.69 11.20
CA GLN A 83 19.05 -2.14 12.60
C GLN A 83 19.89 -3.41 12.78
N PHE A 84 19.85 -4.34 11.82
CA PHE A 84 20.68 -5.53 11.82
C PHE A 84 22.15 -5.16 11.64
N ASP A 85 22.53 -4.28 10.71
CA ASP A 85 23.93 -3.86 10.52
C ASP A 85 24.54 -3.24 11.78
N TYR A 86 23.77 -2.46 12.56
CA TYR A 86 24.25 -1.82 13.78
C TYR A 86 24.38 -2.76 14.99
N HIS A 87 23.60 -3.85 15.04
CA HIS A 87 23.59 -4.77 16.20
C HIS A 87 24.33 -6.10 15.94
N THR A 88 24.38 -6.57 14.69
CA THR A 88 24.98 -7.88 14.34
C THR A 88 26.48 -7.97 14.59
N ALA A 89 27.22 -6.85 14.49
CA ALA A 89 28.66 -6.85 14.71
C ALA A 89 29.07 -7.16 16.17
N GLN A 90 28.15 -7.04 17.13
CA GLN A 90 28.48 -7.13 18.56
C GLN A 90 27.67 -8.20 19.32
N SER A 91 26.44 -8.51 18.91
CA SER A 91 25.57 -9.45 19.63
C SER A 91 25.58 -10.89 19.12
N PHE A 92 26.05 -11.15 17.89
CA PHE A 92 26.07 -12.50 17.32
C PHE A 92 27.21 -13.40 17.86
N LEU A 93 28.19 -12.80 18.55
CA LEU A 93 29.31 -13.53 19.14
C LEU A 93 29.05 -13.99 20.59
N ASP A 94 28.09 -13.35 21.29
CA ASP A 94 27.95 -13.52 22.75
C ASP A 94 26.69 -14.28 23.19
N ASP A 95 25.65 -14.43 22.35
CA ASP A 95 24.37 -14.98 22.82
C ASP A 95 23.61 -15.83 21.77
N GLU A 96 23.52 -17.14 22.02
CA GLU A 96 22.78 -18.11 21.21
C GLU A 96 21.27 -17.80 21.17
N THR A 97 20.74 -17.13 22.20
CA THR A 97 19.34 -16.71 22.26
C THR A 97 19.05 -15.53 21.33
N ALA A 98 20.02 -14.64 21.11
CA ALA A 98 19.90 -13.52 20.17
C ALA A 98 19.79 -14.01 18.72
N LEU A 99 20.51 -15.07 18.36
CA LEU A 99 20.46 -15.69 17.04
C LEU A 99 19.06 -16.24 16.72
N SER A 100 18.46 -16.98 17.66
CA SER A 100 17.12 -17.55 17.47
C SER A 100 16.03 -16.46 17.37
N GLY A 101 16.12 -15.39 18.16
CA GLY A 101 15.22 -14.23 18.07
C GLY A 101 15.32 -13.49 16.74
N ALA A 102 16.52 -13.35 16.19
CA ALA A 102 16.74 -12.76 14.86
C ALA A 102 16.14 -13.60 13.74
N ILE A 103 16.27 -14.93 13.80
CA ILE A 103 15.69 -15.84 12.80
C ILE A 103 14.16 -15.78 12.82
N VAL A 104 13.55 -15.86 14.01
CA VAL A 104 12.09 -15.83 14.14
C VAL A 104 11.52 -14.49 13.67
N SER A 105 12.13 -13.38 14.07
CA SER A 105 11.70 -12.04 13.62
C SER A 105 11.87 -11.86 12.11
N GLY A 106 12.98 -12.31 11.53
CA GLY A 106 13.19 -12.30 10.09
C GLY A 106 12.14 -13.10 9.31
N LEU A 107 11.76 -14.28 9.81
CA LEU A 107 10.75 -15.15 9.19
C LEU A 107 9.35 -14.52 9.27
N LEU A 108 9.02 -13.91 10.41
CA LEU A 108 7.73 -13.23 10.63
C LEU A 108 7.60 -11.98 9.75
N VAL A 109 8.70 -11.21 9.60
CA VAL A 109 8.79 -10.09 8.66
C VAL A 109 8.65 -10.57 7.21
N GLY A 110 9.32 -11.67 6.84
CA GLY A 110 9.24 -12.25 5.51
C GLY A 110 7.82 -12.67 5.15
N VAL A 111 7.13 -13.38 6.06
CA VAL A 111 5.74 -13.80 5.87
C VAL A 111 4.80 -12.59 5.78
N SER A 112 4.95 -11.62 6.68
CA SER A 112 4.16 -10.37 6.65
C SER A 112 4.35 -9.60 5.33
N THR A 113 5.58 -9.53 4.82
CA THR A 113 5.91 -8.89 3.55
C THR A 113 5.26 -9.61 2.37
N LEU A 114 5.26 -10.94 2.37
CA LEU A 114 4.63 -11.75 1.33
C LEU A 114 3.12 -11.54 1.30
N PHE A 115 2.46 -11.56 2.46
CA PHE A 115 1.04 -11.24 2.56
C PHE A 115 0.75 -9.80 2.09
N GLY A 116 1.53 -8.83 2.55
CA GLY A 116 1.41 -7.42 2.12
C GLY A 116 1.50 -7.27 0.60
N MET A 117 2.46 -7.94 -0.04
CA MET A 117 2.61 -7.95 -1.50
C MET A 117 1.42 -8.58 -2.21
N VAL A 118 0.92 -9.73 -1.74
CA VAL A 118 -0.22 -10.42 -2.36
C VAL A 118 -1.49 -9.56 -2.27
N PHE A 119 -1.81 -9.03 -1.08
CA PHE A 119 -2.96 -8.15 -0.89
C PHE A 119 -2.80 -6.80 -1.62
N GLY A 120 -1.57 -6.28 -1.69
CA GLY A 120 -1.23 -5.09 -2.47
C GLY A 120 -1.46 -5.31 -3.95
N ALA A 121 -1.02 -6.45 -4.51
CA ALA A 121 -1.23 -6.82 -5.91
C ALA A 121 -2.72 -7.00 -6.24
N ILE A 122 -3.48 -7.70 -5.38
CA ILE A 122 -4.93 -7.84 -5.54
C ILE A 122 -5.61 -6.47 -5.53
N SER A 123 -5.26 -5.61 -4.57
CA SER A 123 -5.79 -4.24 -4.48
C SER A 123 -5.43 -3.42 -5.72
N LEU A 124 -4.22 -3.58 -6.26
CA LEU A 124 -3.76 -2.92 -7.48
C LEU A 124 -4.60 -3.36 -8.69
N VAL A 125 -4.84 -4.66 -8.84
CA VAL A 125 -5.68 -5.21 -9.91
C VAL A 125 -7.10 -4.68 -9.82
N ILE A 126 -7.71 -4.71 -8.63
CA ILE A 126 -9.06 -4.17 -8.40
C ILE A 126 -9.10 -2.67 -8.71
N GLY A 127 -8.11 -1.92 -8.23
CA GLY A 127 -7.97 -0.49 -8.46
C GLY A 127 -7.88 -0.15 -9.96
N LEU A 128 -7.06 -0.88 -10.71
CA LEU A 128 -6.93 -0.73 -12.15
C LEU A 128 -8.21 -1.09 -12.89
N LEU A 129 -8.86 -2.21 -12.56
CA LEU A 129 -10.11 -2.65 -13.19
C LEU A 129 -11.25 -1.64 -12.98
N LEU A 130 -11.34 -1.04 -11.79
CA LEU A 130 -12.37 -0.04 -11.47
C LEU A 130 -12.06 1.35 -12.05
N ASN A 131 -10.80 1.63 -12.36
CA ASN A 131 -10.35 2.90 -12.93
C ASN A 131 -10.17 2.84 -14.46
N ARG A 132 -10.28 1.67 -15.10
CA ARG A 132 -10.29 1.53 -16.57
C ARG A 132 -11.38 2.43 -17.17
N ALA A 133 -10.99 3.23 -18.16
CA ALA A 133 -11.93 3.98 -18.96
C ALA A 133 -12.82 3.00 -19.77
N PRO A 134 -14.11 3.32 -19.99
CA PRO A 134 -14.88 2.59 -21.00
C PRO A 134 -14.16 2.73 -22.35
N ALA A 135 -14.13 1.64 -23.12
CA ALA A 135 -13.54 1.65 -24.46
C ALA A 135 -14.15 2.81 -25.27
N PRO A 136 -13.34 3.55 -26.07
CA PRO A 136 -13.87 4.59 -26.92
C PRO A 136 -14.98 3.99 -27.80
N PRO A 137 -16.11 4.69 -28.00
CA PRO A 137 -17.12 4.26 -28.95
C PRO A 137 -16.44 4.02 -30.29
N TRP A 138 -16.74 2.89 -30.94
CA TRP A 138 -16.25 2.62 -32.28
C TRP A 138 -16.63 3.82 -33.17
N GLN A 139 -15.62 4.54 -33.67
CA GLN A 139 -15.82 5.59 -34.64
C GLN A 139 -15.66 4.96 -36.02
N PRO A 140 -16.69 5.01 -36.89
CA PRO A 140 -16.52 4.58 -38.28
C PRO A 140 -15.37 5.38 -38.91
N PRO A 141 -14.56 4.75 -39.78
CA PRO A 141 -13.54 5.44 -40.57
C PRO A 141 -14.15 6.69 -41.23
N GLN A 142 -13.56 7.86 -40.96
CA GLN A 142 -14.01 9.14 -41.56
C GLN A 142 -13.75 9.20 -43.07
N ASP A 143 -13.03 8.22 -43.62
CA ASP A 143 -12.57 8.19 -45.00
C ASP A 143 -13.44 7.34 -45.93
N MET A 144 -14.67 6.98 -45.55
CA MET A 144 -15.57 6.32 -46.51
C MET A 144 -16.08 7.37 -47.51
N PRO A 145 -15.70 7.28 -48.80
CA PRO A 145 -16.31 8.10 -49.84
C PRO A 145 -17.82 7.83 -49.83
N ARG A 146 -18.60 8.91 -49.75
CA ARG A 146 -20.04 8.85 -49.97
C ARG A 146 -20.25 8.79 -51.48
N ASP A 147 -20.34 7.57 -51.99
CA ASP A 147 -20.86 7.30 -53.33
C ASP A 147 -22.39 7.38 -53.33
#